data_AF-A0A954YMM0-F1
#
_entry.id   AF-A0A954YMM0-F1
#
_cell.length_a   1.000
_cell.length_b   1.000
_cell.length_c   1.000
_cell.angle_alpha   90.00
_cell.angle_beta   90.00
_cell.angle_gamma   90.00
#
_symmetry.space_group_name_H-M   'P 1'
#
loop_
_entity.id
_entity.type
_entity.pdbx_description
1 polymer ?
#
loop_
_entity_poly.entity_id
_entity_poly.type
_entity_poly.pdbx_seq_one_letter_code
_entity_poly.pdbx_strand_id
1 'polypeptide(L)'
;MSQVETKLPYKVAGKSAEEFEALAAWGRREIELAENEMPGLMALRQKYGQDKPLQGARIAGCLHMTIQTAVLIETLIELGADVTWSSCNIFSTQDHAAAAIAKAGIPVYAWKGMSEQEFDWCIEQTLVFPDGRPLNMILDDGGDLTAMVHNRFPEYLSDIKGLSEETTTGIKALYKMLQKGQLK
;
A
#
# COMPACT_ATOMS: atom_id res chain seq x y z
N MET A 1 19.25 -1.62 10.36
CA MET A 1 18.62 -2.58 11.28
C MET A 1 17.11 -2.39 11.18
N SER A 2 16.34 -3.48 11.21
CA SER A 2 14.87 -3.44 11.17
C SER A 2 14.32 -2.61 12.33
N GLN A 3 13.29 -1.79 12.08
CA GLN A 3 12.49 -1.11 13.09
C GLN A 3 11.25 -1.94 13.49
N VAL A 4 10.88 -2.95 12.69
CA VAL A 4 9.74 -3.82 12.94
C VAL A 4 10.18 -5.03 13.77
N GLU A 5 9.95 -4.97 15.08
CA GLU A 5 10.17 -6.13 15.97
C GLU A 5 9.00 -7.12 15.95
N THR A 6 7.78 -6.61 15.75
CA THR A 6 6.54 -7.41 15.73
C THR A 6 5.69 -7.01 14.53
N LYS A 7 5.31 -8.01 13.74
CA LYS A 7 4.37 -7.84 12.63
C LYS A 7 2.96 -7.67 13.19
N LEU A 8 2.37 -6.49 12.96
CA LEU A 8 0.99 -6.22 13.35
C LEU A 8 0.03 -6.59 12.21
N PRO A 9 -1.22 -6.99 12.48
CA PRO A 9 -2.20 -7.22 11.43
C PRO A 9 -2.51 -5.94 10.63
N TYR A 10 -2.57 -4.80 11.31
CA TYR A 10 -2.67 -3.45 10.75
C TYR A 10 -2.31 -2.43 11.86
N LYS A 11 -2.10 -1.16 11.50
CA LYS A 11 -2.05 -0.03 12.44
C LYS A 11 -2.56 1.26 11.78
N VAL A 12 -3.69 1.76 12.26
CA VAL A 12 -4.38 2.95 11.74
C VAL A 12 -4.83 3.86 12.89
N ALA A 13 -5.37 5.04 12.59
CA ALA A 13 -6.00 5.90 13.59
C ALA A 13 -7.26 5.25 14.20
N GLY A 14 -7.70 5.75 15.35
CA GLY A 14 -8.80 5.17 16.14
C GLY A 14 -8.27 4.66 17.49
N LYS A 15 -8.16 5.57 18.47
CA LYS A 15 -7.57 5.30 19.79
C LYS A 15 -8.44 4.37 20.64
N SER A 16 -9.72 4.24 20.29
CA SER A 16 -10.68 3.34 20.91
C SER A 16 -11.37 2.47 19.85
N ALA A 17 -11.95 1.35 20.28
CA ALA A 17 -12.73 0.49 19.39
C ALA A 17 -13.93 1.24 18.78
N GLU A 18 -14.62 2.08 19.56
CA GLU A 18 -15.75 2.87 19.08
C GLU A 18 -15.34 3.88 17.99
N GLU A 19 -14.22 4.57 18.19
CA GLU A 19 -13.68 5.51 17.20
C GLU A 19 -13.26 4.78 15.91
N PHE A 20 -12.62 3.61 16.04
CA PHE A 20 -12.27 2.78 14.90
C PHE A 20 -13.50 2.32 14.10
N GLU A 21 -14.55 1.83 14.77
CA GLU A 21 -15.79 1.43 14.09
C GLU A 21 -16.48 2.60 13.40
N ALA A 22 -16.49 3.79 14.04
CA ALA A 22 -17.05 5.00 13.45
C ALA A 22 -16.29 5.44 12.18
N LEU A 23 -14.96 5.45 12.24
CA LEU A 23 -14.10 5.76 11.10
C LEU A 23 -14.27 4.74 9.97
N ALA A 24 -14.28 3.46 10.28
CA ALA A 24 -14.44 2.40 9.28
C ALA A 24 -15.81 2.46 8.59
N ALA A 25 -16.88 2.69 9.34
CA ALA A 25 -18.22 2.84 8.79
C ALA A 25 -18.35 4.09 7.90
N TRP A 26 -17.74 5.21 8.30
CA TRP A 26 -17.68 6.40 7.46
C TRP A 26 -16.87 6.14 6.18
N GLY A 27 -15.67 5.57 6.30
CA GLY A 27 -14.82 5.26 5.16
C GLY A 27 -15.47 4.31 4.17
N ARG A 28 -16.18 3.28 4.64
CA ARG A 28 -16.93 2.37 3.76
C ARG A 28 -17.95 3.11 2.89
N ARG A 29 -18.73 4.02 3.48
CA ARG A 29 -19.71 4.82 2.73
C ARG A 29 -19.05 5.71 1.68
N GLU A 30 -17.94 6.35 2.02
CA GLU A 30 -17.18 7.19 1.09
C GLU A 30 -16.55 6.36 -0.05
N ILE A 31 -16.05 5.15 0.25
CA ILE A 31 -15.54 4.22 -0.77
C ILE A 31 -16.66 3.82 -1.75
N GLU A 32 -17.83 3.42 -1.25
CA GLU A 32 -18.98 3.06 -2.09
C GLU A 32 -19.44 4.23 -2.98
N LEU A 33 -19.38 5.47 -2.48
CA LEU A 33 -19.64 6.66 -3.28
C LEU A 33 -18.55 6.87 -4.34
N ALA A 34 -17.27 6.75 -3.97
CA ALA A 34 -16.14 6.96 -4.86
C ALA A 34 -16.08 5.93 -6.00
N GLU A 35 -16.55 4.70 -5.79
CA GLU A 35 -16.65 3.69 -6.85
C GLU A 35 -17.48 4.17 -8.06
N ASN A 36 -18.53 4.96 -7.83
CA ASN A 36 -19.34 5.55 -8.90
C ASN A 36 -18.57 6.61 -9.72
N GLU A 37 -17.59 7.26 -9.10
CA GLU A 37 -16.74 8.29 -9.72
C GLU A 37 -15.40 7.74 -10.23
N MET A 38 -15.17 6.42 -10.13
CA MET A 38 -13.94 5.75 -10.57
C MET A 38 -14.23 4.67 -11.64
N PRO A 39 -14.86 5.03 -12.77
CA PRO A 39 -15.33 4.06 -13.77
C PRO A 39 -14.19 3.23 -14.39
N GLY A 40 -12.97 3.77 -14.45
CA GLY A 40 -11.81 3.03 -14.96
C GLY A 40 -11.47 1.81 -14.09
N LEU A 41 -11.44 1.96 -12.77
CA LEU A 41 -11.18 0.85 -11.85
C LEU A 41 -12.34 -0.14 -11.87
N MET A 42 -13.59 0.35 -11.90
CA MET A 42 -14.76 -0.53 -11.94
C MET A 42 -14.80 -1.36 -13.23
N ALA A 43 -14.45 -0.76 -14.37
CA ALA A 43 -14.32 -1.47 -15.64
C ALA A 43 -13.23 -2.54 -15.60
N LEU A 44 -12.10 -2.30 -14.92
CA LEU A 44 -11.06 -3.32 -14.74
C LEU A 44 -11.54 -4.49 -13.89
N ARG A 45 -12.23 -4.22 -12.77
CA ARG A 45 -12.85 -5.27 -11.94
C ARG A 45 -13.83 -6.11 -12.76
N GLN A 46 -14.72 -5.48 -13.52
CA GLN A 46 -15.68 -6.18 -14.38
C GLN A 46 -14.99 -7.03 -15.44
N LYS A 47 -13.95 -6.48 -16.08
CA LYS A 47 -13.26 -7.13 -17.21
C LYS A 47 -12.40 -8.30 -16.77
N TYR A 48 -11.67 -8.18 -15.66
CA TYR A 48 -10.61 -9.11 -15.26
C TYR A 48 -10.84 -9.81 -13.92
N GLY A 49 -11.93 -9.48 -13.20
CA GLY A 49 -12.22 -10.07 -11.88
C GLY A 49 -12.41 -11.58 -11.91
N GLN A 50 -12.89 -12.16 -13.02
CA GLN A 50 -13.00 -13.62 -13.17
C GLN A 50 -11.65 -14.27 -13.51
N ASP A 51 -10.82 -13.59 -14.30
CA ASP A 51 -9.52 -14.11 -14.75
C ASP A 51 -8.45 -14.08 -13.65
N LYS A 52 -8.65 -13.25 -12.62
CA LYS A 52 -7.75 -13.02 -11.49
C LYS A 52 -6.28 -12.89 -11.94
N PRO A 53 -5.96 -11.94 -12.83
CA PRO A 53 -4.63 -11.85 -13.45
C PRO A 53 -3.50 -11.54 -12.46
N LEU A 54 -3.82 -11.02 -11.27
CA LEU A 54 -2.86 -10.75 -10.21
C LEU A 54 -2.73 -11.89 -9.20
N GLN A 55 -3.32 -13.06 -9.48
CA GLN A 55 -3.20 -14.22 -8.61
C GLN A 55 -1.72 -14.55 -8.32
N GLY A 56 -1.36 -14.56 -7.03
CA GLY A 56 0.00 -14.82 -6.56
C GLY A 56 0.91 -13.59 -6.51
N ALA A 57 0.43 -12.41 -6.95
CA ALA A 57 1.08 -11.15 -6.67
C ALA A 57 0.92 -10.80 -5.18
N ARG A 58 2.02 -10.36 -4.59
CA ARG A 58 2.14 -9.84 -3.22
C ARG A 58 2.63 -8.41 -3.34
N ILE A 59 1.66 -7.50 -3.47
CA ILE A 59 1.89 -6.09 -3.79
C ILE A 59 2.02 -5.29 -2.50
N ALA A 60 3.21 -4.77 -2.24
CA ALA A 60 3.40 -3.73 -1.23
C ALA A 60 3.15 -2.36 -1.89
N GLY A 61 2.15 -1.63 -1.38
CA GLY A 61 1.82 -0.29 -1.84
C GLY A 61 2.36 0.79 -0.90
N CYS A 62 3.01 1.81 -1.46
CA CYS A 62 3.40 3.03 -0.77
C CYS A 62 2.89 4.23 -1.57
N LEU A 63 1.64 4.61 -1.29
CA LEU A 63 0.90 5.66 -2.00
C LEU A 63 -0.06 6.30 -1.01
N HIS A 64 -0.39 7.58 -1.17
CA HIS A 64 -1.34 8.30 -0.33
C HIS A 64 -2.54 7.44 0.08
N MET A 65 -2.74 7.20 1.38
CA MET A 65 -3.83 6.35 1.88
C MET A 65 -5.15 7.13 1.94
N THR A 66 -5.80 7.29 0.79
CA THR A 66 -7.06 8.04 0.60
C THR A 66 -8.23 7.11 0.25
N ILE A 67 -9.45 7.68 0.14
CA ILE A 67 -10.62 6.97 -0.38
C ILE A 67 -10.39 6.46 -1.81
N GLN A 68 -9.73 7.24 -2.66
CA GLN A 68 -9.43 6.82 -4.05
C GLN A 68 -8.47 5.63 -4.06
N THR A 69 -7.45 5.67 -3.21
CA THR A 69 -6.51 4.57 -3.04
C THR A 69 -7.17 3.34 -2.43
N ALA A 70 -8.13 3.50 -1.53
CA ALA A 70 -8.93 2.39 -1.02
C ALA A 70 -9.66 1.63 -2.17
N VAL A 71 -10.24 2.35 -3.14
CA VAL A 71 -10.84 1.73 -4.33
C VAL A 71 -9.78 1.03 -5.19
N LEU A 72 -8.58 1.59 -5.32
CA LEU A 72 -7.44 0.94 -6.00
C LEU A 72 -7.03 -0.37 -5.29
N ILE A 73 -6.85 -0.35 -3.97
CA ILE A 73 -6.50 -1.52 -3.15
C ILE A 73 -7.52 -2.64 -3.37
N GLU A 74 -8.81 -2.33 -3.22
CA GLU A 74 -9.87 -3.31 -3.40
C GLU A 74 -9.96 -3.80 -4.86
N THR A 75 -9.56 -2.97 -5.83
CA THR A 75 -9.43 -3.41 -7.23
C THR A 75 -8.30 -4.43 -7.39
N LEU A 76 -7.12 -4.18 -6.83
CA LEU A 76 -6.00 -5.13 -6.92
C LEU A 76 -6.36 -6.49 -6.30
N ILE A 77 -7.05 -6.47 -5.17
CA ILE A 77 -7.55 -7.68 -4.49
C ILE A 77 -8.64 -8.38 -5.33
N GLU A 78 -9.60 -7.62 -5.89
CA GLU A 78 -10.60 -8.18 -6.81
C GLU A 78 -9.94 -8.80 -8.05
N LEU A 79 -8.76 -8.36 -8.45
CA LEU A 79 -7.98 -8.96 -9.53
C LEU A 79 -7.05 -10.10 -9.07
N GLY A 80 -7.09 -10.50 -7.79
CA GLY A 80 -6.42 -11.69 -7.25
C GLY A 80 -5.12 -11.43 -6.47
N ALA A 81 -4.73 -10.18 -6.25
CA ALA A 81 -3.52 -9.85 -5.50
C ALA A 81 -3.70 -10.02 -3.98
N ASP A 82 -2.64 -10.45 -3.30
CA ASP A 82 -2.43 -10.15 -1.89
C ASP A 82 -1.86 -8.72 -1.81
N VAL A 83 -2.40 -7.88 -0.92
CA VAL A 83 -1.98 -6.46 -0.79
C VAL A 83 -1.64 -6.10 0.66
N THR A 84 -0.59 -5.32 0.85
CA THR A 84 -0.34 -4.55 2.09
C THR A 84 -0.03 -3.09 1.74
N TRP A 85 -0.37 -2.15 2.63
CA TRP A 85 -0.31 -0.73 2.28
C TRP A 85 0.27 0.17 3.37
N SER A 86 1.08 1.14 2.95
CA SER A 86 1.49 2.31 3.72
C SER A 86 1.25 3.59 2.91
N SER A 87 1.20 4.73 3.59
CA SER A 87 1.12 6.04 2.92
C SER A 87 2.51 6.50 2.49
N CYS A 88 2.61 7.22 1.37
CA CYS A 88 3.86 7.89 0.92
C CYS A 88 4.04 9.31 1.49
N ASN A 89 3.11 9.79 2.33
CA ASN A 89 3.25 11.09 2.98
C ASN A 89 2.57 11.14 4.36
N ILE A 90 3.29 11.71 5.34
CA ILE A 90 2.90 11.82 6.76
C ILE A 90 1.56 12.52 7.01
N PHE A 91 1.06 13.37 6.10
CA PHE A 91 -0.19 14.13 6.28
C PHE A 91 -1.32 13.73 5.32
N SER A 92 -1.03 12.84 4.37
CA SER A 92 -1.95 12.55 3.27
C SER A 92 -3.03 11.53 3.60
N THR A 93 -2.84 10.73 4.65
CA THR A 93 -3.79 9.68 5.04
C THR A 93 -5.15 10.29 5.38
N GLN A 94 -6.19 9.71 4.80
CA GLN A 94 -7.57 9.90 5.22
C GLN A 94 -7.91 8.76 6.19
N ASP A 95 -7.93 9.05 7.49
CA ASP A 95 -8.01 8.02 8.53
C ASP A 95 -9.24 7.12 8.42
N HIS A 96 -10.37 7.64 7.94
CA HIS A 96 -11.58 6.86 7.68
C HIS A 96 -11.38 5.85 6.53
N ALA A 97 -10.65 6.22 5.47
CA ALA A 97 -10.27 5.30 4.40
C ALA A 97 -9.37 4.17 4.92
N ALA A 98 -8.33 4.52 5.68
CA ALA A 98 -7.42 3.56 6.27
C ALA A 98 -8.15 2.58 7.21
N ALA A 99 -9.04 3.09 8.07
CA ALA A 99 -9.85 2.28 8.98
C ALA A 99 -10.81 1.33 8.21
N ALA A 100 -11.44 1.80 7.13
CA ALA A 100 -12.34 0.97 6.33
C ALA A 100 -11.63 -0.21 5.64
N ILE A 101 -10.41 0.02 5.14
CA ILE A 101 -9.57 -1.02 4.54
C ILE A 101 -9.04 -2.00 5.60
N ALA A 102 -8.57 -1.49 6.74
CA ALA A 102 -8.15 -2.33 7.87
C ALA A 102 -9.30 -3.21 8.40
N LYS A 103 -10.52 -2.64 8.50
CA LYS A 103 -11.74 -3.38 8.91
C LYS A 103 -12.11 -4.50 7.93
N ALA A 104 -11.80 -4.34 6.64
CA ALA A 104 -11.97 -5.37 5.62
C ALA A 104 -10.92 -6.49 5.70
N GLY A 105 -10.00 -6.44 6.67
CA GLY A 105 -8.97 -7.46 6.89
C GLY A 105 -7.70 -7.25 6.06
N ILE A 106 -7.54 -6.09 5.44
CA ILE A 106 -6.40 -5.78 4.58
C ILE A 106 -5.34 -5.04 5.42
N PRO A 107 -4.07 -5.50 5.43
CA PRO A 107 -3.01 -4.86 6.22
C PRO A 107 -2.71 -3.43 5.75
N VAL A 108 -3.02 -2.45 6.60
CA VAL A 108 -2.72 -1.03 6.38
C VAL A 108 -1.95 -0.48 7.57
N TYR A 109 -0.87 0.24 7.29
CA TYR A 109 -0.04 0.93 8.26
C TYR A 109 0.05 2.40 7.85
N ALA A 110 -0.94 3.18 8.27
CA ALA A 110 -1.04 4.59 7.90
C ALA A 110 -2.03 5.32 8.81
N TRP A 111 -1.66 6.53 9.23
CA TRP A 111 -2.55 7.50 9.85
C TRP A 111 -2.09 8.91 9.50
N LYS A 112 -2.96 9.91 9.72
CA LYS A 112 -2.62 11.30 9.49
C LYS A 112 -1.76 11.85 10.62
N GLY A 113 -0.69 12.56 10.27
CA GLY A 113 0.22 13.19 11.23
C GLY A 113 1.27 12.25 11.81
N MET A 114 1.71 11.24 11.04
CA MET A 114 2.85 10.39 11.43
C MET A 114 4.12 11.23 11.62
N SER A 115 4.96 10.82 12.57
CA SER A 115 6.38 11.23 12.59
C SER A 115 7.18 10.54 11.48
N GLU A 116 8.38 11.05 11.17
CA GLU A 116 9.26 10.41 10.16
C GLU A 116 9.64 8.97 10.54
N GLN A 117 9.84 8.70 11.84
CA GLN A 117 10.14 7.34 12.32
C GLN A 117 8.94 6.40 12.12
N GLU A 118 7.73 6.88 12.41
CA GLU A 118 6.51 6.10 12.20
C GLU A 118 6.23 5.87 10.71
N PHE A 119 6.54 6.85 9.86
CA PHE A 119 6.45 6.72 8.41
C PHE A 119 7.35 5.60 7.87
N ASP A 120 8.63 5.63 8.24
CA ASP A 120 9.59 4.57 7.90
C ASP A 120 9.15 3.21 8.42
N TRP A 121 8.68 3.15 9.67
CA TRP A 121 8.17 1.93 10.28
C TRP A 121 6.94 1.41 9.53
N CYS A 122 6.06 2.28 9.05
CA CYS A 122 4.88 1.90 8.28
C CYS A 122 5.27 1.26 6.94
N ILE A 123 6.22 1.85 6.20
CA ILE A 123 6.74 1.26 4.96
C ILE A 123 7.38 -0.10 5.26
N GLU A 124 8.21 -0.20 6.31
CA GLU A 124 8.87 -1.45 6.68
C GLU A 124 7.87 -2.56 7.02
N GLN A 125 6.73 -2.22 7.67
CA GLN A 125 5.66 -3.18 7.93
C GLN A 125 5.11 -3.79 6.64
N THR A 126 5.11 -3.11 5.49
CA THR A 126 4.55 -3.63 4.23
C THR A 126 5.42 -4.70 3.55
N LEU A 127 6.68 -4.85 3.96
CA LEU A 127 7.64 -5.70 3.25
C LEU A 127 7.34 -7.21 3.34
N VAL A 128 6.69 -7.63 4.43
CA VAL A 128 6.35 -9.04 4.68
C VAL A 128 4.85 -9.18 4.88
N PHE A 129 4.24 -10.16 4.20
CA PHE A 129 2.81 -10.42 4.22
C PHE A 129 2.40 -11.20 5.48
N PRO A 130 1.10 -11.24 5.83
CA PRO A 130 0.63 -11.93 7.05
C PRO A 130 1.04 -13.42 7.15
N ASP A 131 1.28 -14.08 6.01
CA ASP A 131 1.73 -15.47 5.94
C ASP A 131 3.26 -15.65 6.00
N GLY A 132 4.01 -14.56 6.21
CA GLY A 132 5.46 -14.54 6.30
C GLY A 132 6.20 -14.47 4.96
N ARG A 133 5.50 -14.48 3.81
CA ARG A 133 6.14 -14.32 2.50
C ARG A 133 6.49 -12.84 2.25
N PRO A 134 7.68 -12.52 1.71
CA PRO A 134 8.02 -11.15 1.35
C PRO A 134 7.24 -10.69 0.11
N LEU A 135 7.14 -9.37 -0.08
CA LEU A 135 6.62 -8.75 -1.30
C LEU A 135 7.30 -9.31 -2.57
N ASN A 136 6.56 -9.36 -3.68
CA ASN A 136 7.14 -9.66 -5.00
C ASN A 136 6.79 -8.60 -6.06
N MET A 137 6.04 -7.57 -5.69
CA MET A 137 5.67 -6.44 -6.53
C MET A 137 5.63 -5.17 -5.68
N ILE A 138 6.04 -4.05 -6.25
CA ILE A 138 5.98 -2.73 -5.62
C ILE A 138 5.02 -1.83 -6.40
N LEU A 139 4.16 -1.10 -5.70
CA LEU A 139 3.39 0.01 -6.24
C LEU A 139 3.74 1.26 -5.44
N ASP A 140 4.47 2.20 -6.05
CA ASP A 140 5.15 3.28 -5.37
C ASP A 140 4.71 4.66 -5.88
N ASP A 141 4.76 5.63 -4.99
CA ASP A 141 4.54 7.04 -5.24
C ASP A 141 5.63 7.82 -4.48
N GLY A 142 6.62 8.30 -5.25
CA GLY A 142 7.74 9.08 -4.72
C GLY A 142 9.03 8.28 -4.58
N GLY A 143 8.95 6.95 -4.55
CA GLY A 143 10.09 6.04 -4.58
C GLY A 143 10.63 5.61 -3.20
N ASP A 144 9.94 5.94 -2.10
CA ASP A 144 10.41 5.67 -0.74
C ASP A 144 10.45 4.16 -0.42
N LEU A 145 9.43 3.41 -0.84
CA LEU A 145 9.40 1.95 -0.67
C LEU A 145 10.50 1.30 -1.51
N THR A 146 10.65 1.70 -2.76
CA THR A 146 11.72 1.22 -3.64
C THR A 146 13.09 1.51 -3.03
N ALA A 147 13.31 2.72 -2.52
CA ALA A 147 14.56 3.12 -1.89
C ALA A 147 14.83 2.32 -0.61
N MET A 148 13.81 2.06 0.21
CA MET A 148 13.93 1.24 1.41
C MET A 148 14.38 -0.19 1.06
N VAL A 149 13.73 -0.84 0.10
CA VAL A 149 14.11 -2.19 -0.33
C VAL A 149 15.54 -2.22 -0.85
N HIS A 150 15.92 -1.28 -1.73
CA HIS A 150 17.27 -1.28 -2.31
C HIS A 150 18.38 -1.02 -1.28
N ASN A 151 18.14 -0.13 -0.31
CA ASN A 151 19.19 0.34 0.58
C ASN A 151 19.24 -0.40 1.92
N ARG A 152 18.09 -0.91 2.41
CA ARG A 152 17.97 -1.50 3.76
C ARG A 152 17.63 -2.99 3.72
N PHE A 153 16.88 -3.45 2.72
CA PHE A 153 16.42 -4.84 2.63
C PHE A 153 16.70 -5.47 1.24
N PRO A 154 17.95 -5.41 0.74
CA PRO A 154 18.28 -5.90 -0.60
C PRO A 154 18.05 -7.40 -0.78
N GLU A 155 17.90 -8.17 0.30
CA GLU A 155 17.55 -9.58 0.27
C GLU A 155 16.19 -9.84 -0.43
N TYR A 156 15.23 -8.91 -0.34
CA TYR A 156 13.91 -9.05 -0.96
C TYR A 156 13.91 -8.79 -2.47
N LEU A 157 14.95 -8.14 -3.01
CA LEU A 157 15.04 -7.81 -4.44
C LEU A 157 14.99 -9.06 -5.34
N SER A 158 15.49 -10.20 -4.86
CA SER A 158 15.55 -11.44 -5.64
C SER A 158 14.17 -11.98 -6.06
N ASP A 159 13.14 -11.71 -5.27
CA ASP A 159 11.78 -12.18 -5.53
C ASP A 159 10.88 -11.12 -6.19
N ILE A 160 11.28 -9.84 -6.18
CA ILE A 160 10.52 -8.75 -6.79
C ILE A 160 10.57 -8.87 -8.32
N LYS A 161 9.39 -8.92 -8.94
CA LYS A 161 9.22 -9.06 -10.40
C LYS A 161 9.13 -7.73 -11.13
N GLY A 162 8.85 -6.67 -10.40
CA GLY A 162 8.79 -5.32 -10.94
C GLY A 162 8.17 -4.33 -9.97
N LEU A 163 8.18 -3.07 -10.39
CA LEU A 163 7.57 -1.96 -9.69
C LEU A 163 6.81 -1.07 -10.69
N SER A 164 5.74 -0.45 -10.23
CA SER A 164 5.09 0.67 -10.93
C SER A 164 5.19 1.92 -10.07
N GLU A 165 5.70 3.00 -10.66
CA GLU A 165 5.87 4.29 -9.98
C GLU A 165 4.93 5.33 -10.59
N GLU A 166 4.18 6.02 -9.73
CA GLU A 166 3.16 6.99 -10.14
C GLU A 166 3.77 8.36 -10.51
N THR A 167 4.78 8.82 -9.77
CA THR A 167 5.19 10.23 -9.83
C THR A 167 6.46 10.50 -10.60
N THR A 168 6.56 11.73 -11.09
CA THR A 168 7.77 12.21 -11.77
C THR A 168 9.02 12.17 -10.86
N THR A 169 8.85 12.36 -9.55
CA THR A 169 9.97 12.34 -8.60
C THR A 169 10.53 10.92 -8.46
N GLY A 170 9.68 9.93 -8.20
CA GLY A 170 10.12 8.54 -8.14
C GLY A 170 10.67 8.05 -9.48
N ILE A 171 10.04 8.41 -10.61
CA ILE A 171 10.55 8.09 -11.95
C ILE A 171 11.98 8.63 -12.14
N LYS A 172 12.25 9.88 -11.76
CA LYS A 172 13.60 10.46 -11.83
C LYS A 172 14.59 9.73 -10.93
N ALA A 173 14.17 9.24 -9.77
CA ALA A 173 15.03 8.43 -8.89
C ALA A 173 15.37 7.08 -9.53
N LEU A 174 14.37 6.39 -10.10
CA LEU A 174 14.55 5.13 -10.84
C LEU A 174 15.51 5.29 -12.02
N TYR A 175 15.36 6.35 -12.82
CA TYR A 175 16.28 6.61 -13.94
C TYR A 175 17.72 6.84 -13.47
N LYS A 176 17.93 7.53 -12.34
CA LYS A 176 19.27 7.72 -11.77
C LYS A 176 19.86 6.39 -11.30
N MET A 177 19.06 5.52 -10.69
CA MET A 177 19.49 4.17 -10.28
C MET A 177 19.84 3.32 -11.50
N LEU A 178 19.01 3.36 -12.55
CA LEU A 178 19.25 2.65 -13.81
C LEU A 178 20.55 3.10 -14.47
N GLN A 179 20.78 4.42 -14.60
CA GLN A 179 22.02 4.97 -15.18
C GLN A 179 23.28 4.56 -14.40
N LYS A 180 23.16 4.30 -13.10
CA LYS A 180 24.26 3.83 -12.25
C LYS A 180 24.38 2.29 -12.21
N GLY A 181 23.50 1.55 -12.88
CA GLY A 181 23.44 0.08 -12.79
C GLY A 181 23.04 -0.43 -11.40
N GLN A 182 22.30 0.38 -10.64
CA GLN A 182 21.89 0.10 -9.25
C GLN A 182 20.43 -0.32 -9.10
N LEU A 183 19.61 -0.12 -10.14
CA LEU A 183 18.25 -0.64 -10.19
C LEU A 183 18.31 -2.15 -10.43
N LYS A 184 17.73 -2.94 -9.52
CA LYS A 184 17.76 -4.41 -9.55
C LYS A 184 16.38 -4.99 -9.71
#